data_AF-A0AA34X1S4-F1
#
_entry.id   AF-A0AA34X1S4-F1
#
_cell.length_a   1.000
_cell.length_b   1.000
_cell.length_c   1.000
_cell.angle_alpha   90.00
_cell.angle_beta   90.00
_cell.angle_gamma   90.00
#
_symmetry.space_group_name_H-M   'P 1'
#
loop_
_entity.id
_entity.type
_entity.pdbx_description
1 polymer ?
#
loop_
_entity_poly.entity_id
_entity_poly.type
_entity_poly.pdbx_seq_one_letter_code
_entity_poly.pdbx_strand_id
1 'polypeptide(L)'
;MRNEVLRTVIVSACFLTAFWISIFVLGPIQNYFLGDLPNYLSLLFLPHGVRLLTAWLYREKSVLYVFPGALLSHMSSQGIGAITEASVLTTLIGSVVGIGGILAVEAVSGTKITSLKSMSQWKLLLIAGGIASLANSILNCLIYGTDVIQGIGYLIGDISGQFFLMVILVFVFRIERRMA
;
A
#
# COMPACT_ATOMS: atom_id res chain seq x y z
N MET A 1 0.27 -23.50 10.29
CA MET A 1 1.27 -23.30 9.21
C MET A 1 0.65 -23.26 7.81
N ARG A 2 -0.10 -24.27 7.35
CA ARG A 2 -0.72 -24.27 5.99
C ARG A 2 -1.53 -23.00 5.66
N ASN A 3 -2.33 -22.52 6.61
CA ASN A 3 -3.14 -21.30 6.43
C ASN A 3 -2.29 -20.02 6.36
N GLU A 4 -1.12 -20.01 7.00
CA GLU A 4 -0.20 -18.86 6.99
C GLU A 4 0.49 -18.76 5.63
N VAL A 5 0.99 -19.88 5.10
CA VAL A 5 1.58 -19.95 3.75
C VAL A 5 0.57 -19.49 2.69
N LEU A 6 -0.67 -19.99 2.76
CA LEU A 6 -1.72 -19.60 1.83
C LEU A 6 -2.01 -18.09 1.90
N ARG A 7 -2.10 -17.51 3.11
CA ARG A 7 -2.30 -16.06 3.29
C ARG A 7 -1.15 -15.26 2.70
N THR A 8 0.10 -15.69 2.94
CA THR A 8 1.28 -15.06 2.35
C THR A 8 1.18 -15.06 0.82
N VAL A 9 0.88 -16.21 0.21
CA VAL A 9 0.76 -16.33 -1.25
C VAL A 9 -0.32 -15.40 -1.79
N ILE A 10 -1.52 -15.43 -1.20
CA ILE A 10 -2.65 -14.60 -1.66
C ILE A 10 -2.33 -13.11 -1.51
N VAL A 11 -1.86 -12.68 -0.34
CA VAL A 11 -1.56 -11.27 -0.08
C VAL A 11 -0.42 -10.79 -0.97
N SER A 12 0.63 -11.58 -1.12
CA SER A 12 1.75 -11.26 -2.01
C SER A 12 1.30 -11.16 -3.47
N ALA A 13 0.44 -12.06 -3.94
CA ALA A 13 -0.14 -12.00 -5.28
C ALA A 13 -1.02 -10.75 -5.46
N CYS A 14 -1.87 -10.42 -4.49
CA CYS A 14 -2.68 -9.20 -4.52
C CYS A 14 -1.79 -7.94 -4.55
N PHE A 15 -0.72 -7.90 -3.76
CA PHE A 15 0.22 -6.79 -3.73
C PHE A 15 0.91 -6.62 -5.09
N LEU A 16 1.47 -7.71 -5.64
CA LEU A 16 2.15 -7.70 -6.93
C LEU A 16 1.21 -7.30 -8.07
N THR A 17 -0.03 -7.81 -8.04
CA THR A 17 -1.05 -7.45 -9.04
C THR A 17 -1.43 -5.98 -8.94
N ALA A 18 -1.65 -5.46 -7.73
CA ALA A 18 -1.92 -4.05 -7.50
C ALA A 18 -0.76 -3.17 -8.00
N PHE A 19 0.49 -3.64 -7.82
CA PHE A 19 1.67 -2.94 -8.31
C PHE A 19 1.71 -2.90 -9.83
N TRP A 20 1.52 -4.02 -10.51
CA TRP A 20 1.47 -4.05 -11.97
C TRP A 20 0.32 -3.24 -12.54
N ILE A 21 -0.86 -3.23 -11.91
CA ILE A 21 -1.95 -2.34 -12.32
C ILE A 21 -1.51 -0.88 -12.19
N SER A 22 -0.90 -0.49 -11.06
CA SER A 22 -0.41 0.89 -10.88
C SER A 22 0.61 1.31 -11.93
N ILE A 23 1.56 0.43 -12.28
CA ILE A 23 2.64 0.78 -13.21
C ILE A 23 2.23 0.63 -14.68
N PHE A 24 1.64 -0.50 -15.07
CA PHE A 24 1.41 -0.84 -16.47
C PHE A 24 0.03 -0.46 -17.00
N VAL A 25 -0.92 -0.15 -16.12
CA VAL A 25 -2.27 0.27 -16.52
C VAL A 25 -2.49 1.74 -16.15
N LEU A 26 -2.38 2.07 -14.86
CA LEU A 26 -2.65 3.43 -14.38
C LEU A 26 -1.57 4.41 -14.82
N GLY A 27 -0.28 4.02 -14.80
CA GLY A 27 0.82 4.83 -15.29
C GLY A 27 0.62 5.37 -16.72
N PRO A 28 0.43 4.50 -17.74
CA PRO A 28 0.18 4.93 -19.11
C PRO A 28 -1.08 5.80 -19.26
N ILE A 29 -2.16 5.47 -18.55
CA ILE A 29 -3.40 6.27 -18.57
C ILE A 29 -3.13 7.66 -18.01
N GLN A 30 -2.44 7.77 -16.88
CA GLN A 30 -2.10 9.05 -16.27
C GLN A 30 -1.20 9.89 -17.19
N ASN A 31 -0.18 9.29 -17.79
CA ASN A 31 0.71 9.98 -18.72
C ASN A 31 -0.02 10.49 -19.96
N TYR A 32 -0.97 9.71 -20.48
CA TYR A 32 -1.80 10.11 -21.62
C TYR A 32 -2.64 11.37 -21.31
N PHE A 33 -3.20 11.47 -20.10
CA PHE A 33 -4.09 12.60 -19.74
C PHE A 33 -3.37 13.80 -19.12
N LEU A 34 -2.24 13.58 -18.42
CA LEU A 34 -1.58 14.61 -17.61
C LEU A 34 -0.19 14.99 -18.14
N GLY A 35 0.22 14.41 -19.27
CA GLY A 35 1.58 14.52 -19.80
C GLY A 35 2.55 13.58 -19.07
N ASP A 36 3.78 13.49 -19.58
CA ASP A 36 4.82 12.61 -19.02
C ASP A 36 5.12 12.95 -17.55
N LEU A 37 4.47 12.24 -16.64
CA LEU A 37 4.70 12.37 -15.21
C LEU A 37 6.05 11.74 -14.88
N PRO A 38 6.78 12.29 -13.89
CA PRO A 38 8.00 11.67 -13.41
C PRO A 38 7.76 10.23 -12.93
N ASN A 39 8.73 9.34 -13.15
CA ASN A 39 8.61 7.91 -12.79
C ASN A 39 8.36 7.65 -11.29
N TYR A 40 8.72 8.59 -10.41
CA TYR A 40 8.46 8.52 -8.97
C TYR A 40 7.02 8.94 -8.60
N LEU A 41 6.27 9.54 -9.54
CA LEU A 41 4.94 10.09 -9.32
C LEU A 41 3.87 9.17 -9.91
N SER A 42 3.54 8.09 -9.19
CA SER A 42 2.34 7.31 -9.49
C SER A 42 1.17 7.89 -8.69
N LEU A 43 0.31 8.71 -9.33
CA LEU A 43 -0.86 9.30 -8.69
C LEU A 43 -1.85 8.28 -8.13
N LEU A 44 -1.77 7.00 -8.48
CA LEU A 44 -2.60 5.94 -7.92
C LEU A 44 -1.74 4.72 -7.60
N PHE A 45 -1.07 4.75 -6.45
CA PHE A 45 -0.26 3.64 -5.97
C PHE A 45 -1.10 2.69 -5.09
N LEU A 46 -1.85 1.80 -5.76
CA LEU A 46 -2.71 0.79 -5.13
C LEU A 46 -1.99 -0.11 -4.09
N PRO A 47 -0.70 -0.47 -4.23
CA PRO A 47 -0.03 -1.36 -3.28
C PRO A 47 -0.02 -0.82 -1.84
N HIS A 48 -0.03 0.49 -1.64
CA HIS A 48 -0.13 1.08 -0.30
C HIS A 48 -1.44 0.66 0.40
N GLY A 49 -2.56 0.67 -0.33
CA GLY A 49 -3.83 0.22 0.21
C GLY A 49 -3.81 -1.26 0.60
N VAL A 50 -3.14 -2.11 -0.18
CA VAL A 50 -2.99 -3.54 0.13
C VAL A 50 -2.21 -3.73 1.42
N ARG A 51 -1.11 -2.99 1.62
CA ARG A 51 -0.32 -2.98 2.87
C ARG A 51 -1.20 -2.64 4.07
N LEU A 52 -1.95 -1.53 3.97
CA LEU A 52 -2.76 -1.07 5.09
C LEU A 52 -3.91 -2.03 5.42
N LEU A 53 -4.61 -2.54 4.42
CA LEU A 53 -5.69 -3.52 4.64
C LEU A 53 -5.15 -4.82 5.24
N THR A 54 -3.98 -5.26 4.80
CA THR A 54 -3.31 -6.44 5.37
C THR A 54 -2.88 -6.17 6.81
N ALA A 55 -2.33 -4.99 7.11
CA ALA A 55 -1.99 -4.57 8.47
C ALA A 55 -3.21 -4.51 9.37
N TRP A 56 -4.35 -4.04 8.86
CA TRP A 56 -5.61 -4.04 9.59
C TRP A 56 -6.13 -5.45 9.89
N LEU A 57 -6.14 -6.34 8.88
CA LEU A 57 -6.65 -7.70 9.00
C LEU A 57 -5.77 -8.62 9.86
N TYR A 58 -4.44 -8.49 9.72
CA TYR A 58 -3.49 -9.47 10.23
C TYR A 58 -2.46 -8.90 11.21
N ARG A 59 -2.50 -7.58 11.47
CA ARG A 59 -1.64 -6.88 12.43
C ARG A 59 -0.16 -7.16 12.16
N GLU A 60 0.61 -7.60 13.15
CA GLU A 60 2.05 -7.92 13.03
C GLU A 60 2.38 -8.92 11.91
N LYS A 61 1.49 -9.88 11.63
CA LYS A 61 1.70 -10.88 10.57
C LYS A 61 1.62 -10.30 9.16
N SER A 62 1.08 -9.08 9.01
CA SER A 62 1.00 -8.42 7.71
C SER A 62 2.37 -8.22 7.07
N VAL A 63 3.42 -8.00 7.86
CA VAL A 63 4.79 -7.86 7.36
C VAL A 63 5.20 -9.11 6.61
N LEU A 64 5.01 -10.29 7.23
CA LEU A 64 5.32 -11.58 6.61
C LEU A 64 4.53 -11.81 5.32
N TYR A 65 3.26 -11.39 5.29
CA TYR A 65 2.38 -11.66 4.16
C TYR A 65 2.62 -10.74 2.96
N VAL A 66 2.98 -9.48 3.20
CA VAL A 66 3.23 -8.47 2.16
C VAL A 66 4.65 -8.55 1.62
N PHE A 67 5.61 -8.82 2.48
CA PHE A 67 7.04 -8.69 2.16
C PHE A 67 7.45 -9.41 0.86
N PRO A 68 7.07 -10.69 0.60
CA PRO A 68 7.47 -11.37 -0.63
C PRO A 68 6.91 -10.70 -1.88
N GLY A 69 5.63 -10.34 -1.89
CA GLY A 69 5.00 -9.63 -3.00
C GLY A 69 5.63 -8.25 -3.25
N ALA A 70 5.99 -7.54 -2.18
CA ALA A 70 6.65 -6.25 -2.28
C ALA A 70 8.09 -6.35 -2.83
N LEU A 71 8.85 -7.36 -2.40
CA LEU A 71 10.19 -7.63 -2.94
C LEU A 71 10.13 -8.03 -4.42
N LEU A 72 9.20 -8.92 -4.79
CA LEU A 72 8.97 -9.30 -6.19
C LEU A 72 8.55 -8.11 -7.06
N SER A 73 7.76 -7.18 -6.50
CA SER A 73 7.39 -5.94 -7.20
C SER A 73 8.62 -5.10 -7.53
N HIS A 74 9.53 -4.92 -6.56
CA HIS A 74 10.80 -4.23 -6.77
C HIS A 74 11.69 -4.93 -7.82
N MET A 75 11.80 -6.26 -7.75
CA MET A 75 12.53 -7.04 -8.75
C MET A 75 11.92 -6.91 -10.14
N SER A 76 10.59 -6.82 -10.23
CA SER A 76 9.89 -6.69 -11.51
C SER A 76 10.07 -5.32 -12.17
N SER A 77 10.25 -4.26 -11.38
CA SER A 77 10.44 -2.91 -11.91
C SER A 77 11.90 -2.57 -12.20
N GLN A 78 12.84 -3.03 -11.36
CA GLN A 78 14.26 -2.65 -11.45
C GLN A 78 15.17 -3.80 -11.96
N GLY A 79 14.63 -5.01 -12.12
CA GLY A 79 15.37 -6.21 -12.51
C GLY A 79 15.92 -6.99 -11.31
N ILE A 80 16.21 -8.28 -11.54
CA ILE A 80 16.64 -9.24 -10.50
C ILE A 80 17.95 -8.83 -9.82
N GLY A 81 18.87 -8.16 -10.55
CA GLY A 81 20.15 -7.69 -10.03
C GLY A 81 20.08 -6.41 -9.19
N ALA A 82 18.90 -5.77 -9.07
CA ALA A 82 18.72 -4.49 -8.40
C ALA A 82 18.25 -4.61 -6.93
N ILE A 83 18.40 -5.79 -6.33
CA ILE A 83 18.17 -5.96 -4.89
C ILE A 83 19.38 -5.39 -4.14
N THR A 84 19.19 -4.23 -3.53
CA THR A 84 20.15 -3.56 -2.66
C THR A 84 19.70 -3.61 -1.21
N GLU A 85 20.60 -3.37 -0.26
CA GLU A 85 20.26 -3.22 1.16
C GLU A 85 19.18 -2.15 1.38
N ALA A 86 19.29 -1.02 0.68
CA ALA A 86 18.29 0.05 0.70
C ALA A 86 16.91 -0.42 0.21
N SER A 87 16.85 -1.23 -0.86
CA SER A 87 15.59 -1.76 -1.38
C SER A 87 14.90 -2.74 -0.42
N VAL A 88 15.68 -3.59 0.26
CA VAL A 88 15.15 -4.52 1.26
C VAL A 88 14.66 -3.75 2.48
N LEU A 89 15.45 -2.78 2.95
CA LEU A 89 15.09 -1.95 4.10
C LEU A 89 13.81 -1.14 3.85
N THR A 90 13.69 -0.49 2.70
CA THR A 90 12.49 0.29 2.34
C THR A 90 11.27 -0.60 2.12
N THR A 91 11.46 -1.83 1.62
CA THR A 91 10.39 -2.84 1.55
C THR A 91 9.90 -3.27 2.93
N LEU A 92 10.81 -3.49 3.88
CA LEU A 92 10.46 -3.82 5.26
C LEU A 92 9.72 -2.66 5.93
N ILE A 93 10.27 -1.44 5.83
CA ILE A 93 9.66 -0.22 6.37
C ILE A 93 8.24 -0.06 5.82
N GLY A 94 8.07 -0.13 4.49
CA GLY A 94 6.77 -0.02 3.85
C GLY A 94 5.76 -1.07 4.34
N SER A 95 6.24 -2.24 4.78
CA SER A 95 5.39 -3.29 5.34
C SER A 95 5.01 -3.05 6.81
N VAL A 96 5.83 -2.30 7.56
CA VAL A 96 5.63 -1.99 8.98
C VAL A 96 4.82 -0.71 9.20
N VAL A 97 5.01 0.32 8.38
CA VAL A 97 4.38 1.64 8.54
C VAL A 97 2.85 1.59 8.61
N GLY A 98 2.21 0.64 7.90
CA GLY A 98 0.77 0.44 7.97
C GLY A 98 0.28 0.05 9.38
N ILE A 99 1.05 -0.77 10.09
CA ILE A 99 0.75 -1.12 11.49
C ILE A 99 0.90 0.13 12.36
N GLY A 100 1.98 0.89 12.19
CA GLY A 100 2.24 2.13 12.93
C GLY A 100 1.12 3.16 12.75
N GLY A 101 0.65 3.37 11.51
CA GLY A 101 -0.46 4.27 11.22
C GLY A 101 -1.77 3.86 11.90
N ILE A 102 -2.08 2.55 11.91
CA ILE A 102 -3.27 2.03 12.60
C ILE A 102 -3.16 2.23 14.11
N LEU A 103 -2.02 1.86 14.70
CA LEU A 103 -1.80 2.02 16.15
C LEU A 103 -1.87 3.49 16.58
N ALA A 104 -1.31 4.41 15.78
CA ALA A 104 -1.39 5.85 16.05
C ALA A 104 -2.83 6.35 16.08
N VAL A 105 -3.66 5.96 15.09
CA VAL A 105 -5.07 6.36 15.06
C VAL A 105 -5.87 5.71 16.18
N GLU A 106 -5.65 4.43 16.48
CA GLU A 106 -6.33 3.73 17.57
C GLU A 106 -5.98 4.37 18.93
N ALA A 107 -4.72 4.80 19.12
CA ALA A 107 -4.27 5.49 20.33
C ALA A 107 -4.90 6.88 20.49
N VAL A 108 -4.96 7.69 19.42
CA VAL A 108 -5.51 9.05 19.45
C VAL A 108 -7.03 9.06 19.54
N SER A 109 -7.71 8.17 18.80
CA SER A 109 -9.18 8.12 18.77
C SER A 109 -9.79 7.32 19.93
N GLY A 110 -8.98 6.57 20.68
CA GLY A 110 -9.46 5.63 21.70
C GLY A 110 -10.32 4.48 21.14
N THR A 111 -10.41 4.34 19.81
CA THR A 111 -11.33 3.42 19.14
C THR A 111 -10.57 2.42 18.31
N LYS A 112 -10.75 1.12 18.58
CA LYS A 112 -10.19 0.06 17.75
C LYS A 112 -10.92 -0.03 16.41
N ILE A 113 -10.17 -0.18 15.32
CA ILE A 113 -10.73 -0.40 13.99
C ILE A 113 -11.01 -1.89 13.85
N THR A 114 -12.24 -2.30 14.14
CA THR A 114 -12.65 -3.72 14.18
C THR A 114 -13.45 -4.15 12.97
N SER A 115 -14.13 -3.22 12.30
CA SER A 115 -14.93 -3.49 11.11
C SER A 115 -14.86 -2.30 10.15
N LEU A 116 -15.18 -2.52 8.88
CA LEU A 116 -15.34 -1.46 7.89
C LEU A 116 -16.80 -1.30 7.46
N LYS A 117 -17.74 -1.65 8.35
CA LYS A 117 -19.19 -1.53 8.10
C LYS A 117 -19.71 -0.10 8.31
N SER A 118 -19.05 0.67 9.17
CA SER A 118 -19.43 2.05 9.45
C SER A 118 -18.52 3.02 8.69
N MET A 119 -19.11 4.13 8.23
CA MET A 119 -18.36 5.22 7.61
C MET A 119 -17.30 5.81 8.55
N SER A 120 -17.55 5.78 9.86
CA SER A 120 -16.57 6.25 10.86
C SER A 120 -15.30 5.40 10.87
N GLN A 121 -15.42 4.07 10.94
CA GLN A 121 -14.25 3.20 10.95
C GLN A 121 -13.50 3.19 9.61
N TRP A 122 -14.22 3.35 8.49
CA TRP A 122 -13.58 3.52 7.17
C TRP A 122 -12.74 4.79 7.09
N LYS A 123 -13.24 5.91 7.63
CA LYS A 123 -12.47 7.17 7.75
C LYS A 123 -11.25 7.02 8.65
N LEU A 124 -11.38 6.34 9.80
CA LEU A 124 -10.23 6.08 10.68
C LEU A 124 -9.13 5.29 9.97
N LEU A 125 -9.51 4.28 9.18
CA LEU A 125 -8.55 3.52 8.38
C LEU A 125 -7.90 4.40 7.30
N LEU A 126 -8.65 5.28 6.64
CA LEU A 126 -8.05 6.25 5.71
C LEU A 126 -7.01 7.15 6.38
N ILE A 127 -7.34 7.69 7.56
CA ILE A 127 -6.41 8.54 8.34
C ILE A 127 -5.17 7.74 8.73
N ALA A 128 -5.33 6.49 9.18
CA ALA A 128 -4.22 5.61 9.52
C ALA A 128 -3.28 5.40 8.32
N GLY A 129 -3.85 5.25 7.13
CA GLY A 129 -3.11 5.20 5.89
C GLY A 129 -2.35 6.47 5.54
N GLY A 130 -2.98 7.64 5.72
CA GLY A 130 -2.30 8.93 5.53
C GLY A 130 -1.10 9.10 6.45
N ILE A 131 -1.22 8.72 7.73
CA ILE A 131 -0.10 8.73 8.68
C ILE A 131 0.98 7.75 8.25
N ALA A 132 0.60 6.52 7.87
CA ALA A 132 1.52 5.51 7.39
C ALA A 132 2.29 5.97 6.14
N SER A 133 1.62 6.64 5.20
CA SER A 133 2.22 7.15 3.98
C SER A 133 3.17 8.32 4.26
N LEU A 134 2.84 9.20 5.20
CA LEU A 134 3.75 10.27 5.63
C LEU A 134 5.05 9.68 6.19
N ALA A 135 4.93 8.70 7.09
CA ALA A 135 6.09 8.00 7.65
C ALA A 135 6.88 7.26 6.56
N ASN A 136 6.19 6.58 5.64
CA ASN A 136 6.79 5.89 4.50
C ASN A 136 7.60 6.86 3.63
N SER A 137 7.03 8.02 3.29
CA SER A 137 7.65 9.00 2.41
C SER A 137 8.90 9.62 3.06
N ILE A 138 8.82 10.01 4.34
CA ILE A 138 9.97 10.55 5.08
C ILE A 138 11.10 9.51 5.13
N LEU A 139 10.79 8.27 5.50
CA LEU A 139 11.81 7.21 5.61
C LEU A 139 12.45 6.86 4.27
N ASN A 140 11.67 6.82 3.18
CA ASN A 140 12.22 6.61 1.84
C ASN A 140 13.13 7.77 1.42
N CYS A 141 12.76 9.03 1.70
CA CYS A 141 13.62 10.17 1.41
C CYS A 141 14.94 10.12 2.18
N LEU A 142 14.91 9.72 3.46
CA LEU A 142 16.13 9.59 4.26
C LEU A 142 17.05 8.47 3.76
N ILE A 143 16.49 7.33 3.33
CA ILE A 143 17.28 6.16 2.89
C ILE A 143 17.87 6.37 1.50
N TYR A 144 17.08 6.88 0.55
CA TYR A 144 17.53 7.09 -0.82
C TYR A 144 18.16 8.47 -1.05
N GLY A 145 18.11 9.36 -0.06
CA GLY A 145 18.57 10.74 -0.21
C GLY A 145 17.77 11.54 -1.26
N THR A 146 16.49 11.20 -1.45
CA THR A 146 15.64 11.84 -2.48
C THR A 146 15.10 13.18 -2.02
N ASP A 147 14.83 14.05 -2.98
CA ASP A 147 14.27 15.39 -2.75
C ASP A 147 12.84 15.32 -2.15
N VAL A 148 12.47 16.37 -1.42
CA VAL A 148 11.15 16.57 -0.80
C VAL A 148 10.02 16.45 -1.83
N ILE A 149 10.25 16.93 -3.06
CA ILE A 149 9.26 16.84 -4.15
C ILE A 149 8.93 15.38 -4.47
N GLN A 150 9.93 14.48 -4.45
CA GLN A 150 9.69 13.04 -4.66
C GLN A 150 8.90 12.43 -3.51
N GLY A 151 9.24 12.82 -2.27
CA GLY A 151 8.49 12.41 -1.08
C GLY A 151 7.01 12.83 -1.12
N ILE A 152 6.73 14.05 -1.59
CA ILE A 152 5.35 14.51 -1.80
C ILE A 152 4.64 13.66 -2.88
N GLY A 153 5.36 13.29 -3.94
CA GLY A 153 4.83 12.41 -4.98
C GLY A 153 4.41 11.05 -4.45
N TYR A 154 5.25 10.42 -3.61
CA TYR A 154 4.91 9.16 -2.93
C TYR A 154 3.69 9.33 -2.01
N LEU A 155 3.65 10.41 -1.22
CA LEU A 155 2.54 10.70 -0.32
C LEU A 155 1.20 10.81 -1.05
N ILE A 156 1.18 11.57 -2.15
CA ILE A 156 -0.04 11.76 -2.96
C ILE A 156 -0.48 10.41 -3.52
N GLY A 157 0.44 9.68 -4.15
CA GLY A 157 0.17 8.40 -4.79
C GLY A 157 -0.34 7.32 -3.85
N ASP A 158 0.23 7.24 -2.65
CA ASP A 158 -0.16 6.30 -1.60
C ASP A 158 -1.57 6.61 -1.07
N ILE A 159 -1.86 7.87 -0.74
CA ILE A 159 -3.16 8.29 -0.18
C ILE A 159 -4.29 8.05 -1.18
N SER A 160 -4.11 8.50 -2.41
CA SER A 160 -5.09 8.31 -3.48
C SER A 160 -5.23 6.82 -3.84
N GLY A 161 -4.11 6.11 -4.00
CA GLY A 161 -4.09 4.68 -4.32
C GLY A 161 -4.83 3.85 -3.28
N GLN A 162 -4.60 4.15 -2.00
CA GLN A 162 -5.36 3.53 -0.90
C GLN A 162 -6.85 3.84 -0.96
N PHE A 163 -7.21 5.12 -1.14
CA PHE A 163 -8.61 5.53 -1.20
C PHE A 163 -9.35 4.78 -2.32
N PHE A 164 -8.80 4.81 -3.53
CA PHE A 164 -9.41 4.15 -4.68
C PHE A 164 -9.43 2.63 -4.56
N LEU A 165 -8.38 2.00 -4.00
CA LEU A 165 -8.39 0.56 -3.73
C LEU A 165 -9.56 0.20 -2.80
N MET A 166 -9.76 0.95 -1.72
CA MET A 166 -10.85 0.69 -0.77
C MET A 166 -12.22 0.86 -1.43
N VAL A 167 -12.38 1.85 -2.32
CA VAL A 167 -13.60 2.03 -3.12
C VAL A 167 -13.83 0.85 -4.06
N ILE A 168 -12.80 0.41 -4.80
CA ILE A 168 -12.87 -0.75 -5.71
C ILE A 168 -13.35 -2.00 -4.95
N LEU A 169 -12.78 -2.28 -3.77
CA LEU A 169 -13.16 -3.43 -2.95
C LEU A 169 -14.62 -3.38 -2.48
N VAL A 170 -15.14 -2.18 -2.16
CA VAL A 170 -16.57 -2.02 -1.82
C VAL A 170 -17.45 -2.43 -2.99
N PHE A 171 -17.10 -2.04 -4.22
CA PHE A 171 -17.85 -2.43 -5.42
C PHE A 171 -17.76 -3.92 -5.69
N VAL A 172 -16.56 -4.50 -5.62
CA VAL A 172 -16.34 -5.95 -5.82
C VAL A 172 -17.22 -6.75 -4.85
N PHE A 173 -17.12 -6.48 -3.54
CA PHE A 173 -17.93 -7.19 -2.54
C PHE A 173 -19.43 -6.94 -2.67
N ARG A 174 -19.85 -5.78 -3.19
CA ARG A 174 -21.27 -5.50 -3.46
C ARG A 174 -21.78 -6.31 -4.64
N ILE A 175 -20.98 -6.50 -5.67
CA ILE A 175 -21.32 -7.33 -6.83
C ILE A 175 -21.37 -8.79 -6.43
N GLU A 176 -20.38 -9.30 -5.69
CA GLU A 176 -20.39 -10.68 -5.18
C GLU A 176 -21.64 -10.99 -4.35
N ARG A 177 -22.02 -10.11 -3.42
CA ARG A 177 -23.25 -10.27 -2.62
C ARG A 177 -24.55 -10.23 -3.43
N ARG A 178 -24.53 -9.71 -4.66
CA ARG A 178 -25.70 -9.70 -5.56
C ARG A 178 -25.75 -10.95 -6.44
N MET A 179 -24.63 -11.63 -6.62
CA MET A 179 -24.51 -12.83 -7.45
C MET A 179 -24.61 -14.13 -6.64
N ALA A 180 -24.37 -14.06 -5.32
CA ALA A 180 -24.62 -15.12 -4.35
C ALA A 180 -26.08 -15.11 -3.88
#